data_AF-A0A7G3A679-F1
#
_entry.id   AF-A0A7G3A679-F1
#
_cell.length_a   1.000
_cell.length_b   1.000
_cell.length_c   1.000
_cell.angle_alpha   90.00
_cell.angle_beta   90.00
_cell.angle_gamma   90.00
#
_symmetry.space_group_name_H-M   'P 1'
#
loop_
_entity.id
_entity.type
_entity.pdbx_description
1 polymer ?
#
loop_
_entity_poly.entity_id
_entity_poly.type
_entity_poly.pdbx_seq_one_letter_code
_entity_poly.pdbx_strand_id
1 'polypeptide(L)'
;MKTDLHPLAPSSPGLTAEECGQAARARLYTYAQKLARIEAALARMEKGCYGFCLTCEGRIGLLRLEADPAEAMCETCDVSKDGVR
;
A
#
# COMPACT_ATOMS: atom_id res chain seq x y z
N MET A 1 7.13 -5.86 23.21
CA MET A 1 8.06 -5.20 22.27
C MET A 1 7.25 -4.25 21.40
N LYS A 2 7.17 -2.98 21.80
CA LYS A 2 6.62 -1.94 20.93
C LYS A 2 7.82 -1.37 20.18
N THR A 3 7.86 -1.59 18.88
CA THR A 3 8.89 -1.00 18.02
C THR A 3 8.72 0.50 18.10
N ASP A 4 9.68 1.19 18.71
CA ASP A 4 9.74 2.64 18.72
C ASP A 4 9.84 3.13 17.27
N LEU A 5 8.70 3.52 16.71
CA LEU A 5 8.63 4.26 15.46
C LEU A 5 9.07 5.69 15.76
N HIS A 6 10.38 5.88 15.91
CA HIS A 6 10.98 7.21 15.92
C HIS A 6 10.83 7.77 14.49
N PRO A 7 10.07 8.86 14.28
CA PRO A 7 9.99 9.47 12.97
C PRO A 7 11.36 10.08 12.68
N LEU A 8 12.15 9.45 11.80
CA LEU A 8 13.32 10.09 11.23
C LEU A 8 12.83 11.28 10.40
N ALA A 9 12.80 12.45 11.02
CA ALA A 9 12.63 13.70 10.31
C ALA A 9 13.81 13.83 9.33
N PRO A 10 13.58 14.13 8.04
CA PRO A 10 14.67 14.32 7.10
C PRO A 10 15.43 15.59 7.48
N SER A 11 16.66 15.42 7.96
CA SER A 11 17.64 16.48 8.17
C SER A 11 18.20 16.97 6.83
N SER A 12 17.36 17.63 6.02
CA SER A 12 17.82 18.37 4.85
C SER A 12 18.00 19.85 5.22
N PRO A 13 19.23 20.40 5.19
CA PRO A 13 19.45 21.81 5.46
C PRO A 13 18.98 22.62 4.25
N GLY A 14 17.90 23.38 4.42
CA GLY A 14 17.42 24.33 3.39
C GLY A 14 15.92 24.35 3.12
N LEU A 15 15.09 23.62 3.87
CA LEU A 15 13.63 23.66 3.71
C LEU A 15 12.98 24.54 4.77
N THR A 16 12.09 25.42 4.32
CA THR A 16 11.27 26.32 5.13
C THR A 16 10.31 25.52 6.03
N ALA A 17 9.84 26.13 7.13
CA ALA A 17 8.94 25.46 8.08
C ALA A 17 7.63 24.97 7.42
N GLU A 18 7.18 25.61 6.34
CA GLU A 18 5.98 25.27 5.58
C GLU A 18 6.15 23.99 4.73
N GLU A 19 7.34 23.78 4.16
CA GLU A 19 7.69 22.61 3.36
C GLU A 19 7.79 21.33 4.22
N CYS A 20 8.20 21.47 5.49
CA CYS A 20 8.22 20.38 6.47
C CYS A 20 6.80 19.84 6.73
N GLY A 21 5.80 20.74 6.80
CA GLY A 21 4.39 20.38 6.98
C GLY A 21 3.82 19.62 5.78
N GLN A 22 4.15 20.05 4.56
CA GLN A 22 3.70 19.38 3.33
C GLN A 22 4.31 17.97 3.19
N ALA A 23 5.62 17.83 3.43
CA ALA A 23 6.30 16.54 3.38
C ALA A 23 5.76 15.55 4.43
N ALA A 24 5.53 16.02 5.66
CA ALA A 24 4.92 15.21 6.72
C ALA A 24 3.50 14.76 6.34
N ARG A 25 2.69 15.65 5.77
CA ARG A 25 1.32 15.35 5.36
C ARG A 25 1.26 14.35 4.20
N ALA A 26 2.14 14.48 3.21
CA ALA A 26 2.27 13.50 2.12
C ALA A 26 2.63 12.10 2.66
N ARG A 27 3.56 12.03 3.63
CA ARG A 27 3.93 10.77 4.29
C ARG A 27 2.73 10.13 5.00
N LEU A 28 2.02 10.90 5.82
CA LEU A 28 0.83 10.40 6.53
C LEU A 28 -0.24 9.89 5.56
N TYR A 29 -0.46 10.60 4.45
CA TYR A 29 -1.38 10.17 3.40
C TYR A 29 -0.99 8.82 2.81
N THR A 30 0.29 8.63 2.47
CA THR A 30 0.77 7.32 1.95
C THR A 30 0.63 6.20 2.97
N TYR A 31 0.84 6.47 4.25
CA TYR A 31 0.63 5.47 5.31
C TYR A 31 -0.84 5.10 5.47
N ALA A 32 -1.75 6.08 5.42
CA ALA A 32 -3.18 5.83 5.47
C ALA A 32 -3.65 4.94 4.31
N GLN A 33 -3.14 5.19 3.08
CA GLN A 33 -3.43 4.33 1.94
C GLN A 33 -2.91 2.90 2.12
N LYS A 34 -1.68 2.74 2.64
CA LYS A 34 -1.12 1.41 2.95
C LYS A 34 -1.96 0.68 3.99
N LEU A 35 -2.37 1.37 5.06
CA LEU A 35 -3.21 0.79 6.11
C LEU A 35 -4.55 0.31 5.54
N ALA A 36 -5.23 1.15 4.75
CA ALA A 36 -6.49 0.79 4.11
C ALA A 36 -6.35 -0.43 3.19
N ARG A 37 -5.24 -0.55 2.45
CA ARG A 37 -4.96 -1.74 1.61
C ARG A 37 -4.81 -3.01 2.46
N ILE A 38 -4.13 -2.92 3.59
CA ILE A 38 -3.93 -4.05 4.52
C ILE A 38 -5.26 -4.45 5.16
N GLU A 39 -6.05 -3.50 5.63
CA GLU A 39 -7.39 -3.75 6.20
C GLU A 39 -8.30 -4.44 5.18
N ALA A 40 -8.27 -4.00 3.92
CA ALA A 40 -9.01 -4.64 2.85
C ALA A 40 -8.53 -6.08 2.56
N ALA A 41 -7.22 -6.35 2.68
CA ALA A 41 -6.67 -7.70 2.55
C ALA A 41 -7.13 -8.62 3.71
N LEU A 42 -7.09 -8.13 4.95
CA LEU A 42 -7.59 -8.86 6.12
C LEU A 42 -9.08 -9.18 5.98
N ALA A 43 -9.90 -8.21 5.55
CA ALA A 43 -11.33 -8.42 5.30
C ALA A 43 -11.58 -9.49 4.22
N ARG A 44 -10.70 -9.60 3.20
CA ARG A 44 -10.77 -10.68 2.21
C ARG A 44 -10.42 -12.03 2.79
N MET A 45 -9.46 -12.09 3.73
CA MET A 45 -9.11 -13.33 4.43
C MET A 45 -10.29 -13.82 5.28
N GLU A 46 -10.93 -12.92 6.03
CA GLU A 46 -12.13 -13.24 6.84
C GLU A 46 -13.29 -13.75 5.97
N LYS A 47 -13.45 -13.19 4.77
CA LYS A 47 -14.46 -13.62 3.80
C LYS A 47 -14.06 -14.87 3.00
N GLY A 48 -12.84 -15.38 3.16
CA GLY A 48 -12.32 -16.52 2.42
C GLY A 48 -12.01 -16.24 0.95
N CYS A 49 -11.94 -14.98 0.53
CA CYS A 49 -11.63 -14.57 -0.85
C CYS A 49 -10.23 -13.95 -1.01
N TYR A 50 -9.35 -14.13 -0.01
CA TYR A 50 -7.95 -13.73 -0.13
C TYR A 50 -7.23 -14.56 -1.19
N GLY A 51 -6.34 -13.89 -1.94
CA GLY A 51 -5.59 -14.51 -3.04
C GLY A 51 -6.35 -14.60 -4.37
N PHE A 52 -7.54 -13.99 -4.47
CA PHE A 52 -8.28 -13.85 -5.72
C PHE A 52 -8.28 -12.39 -6.21
N CYS A 53 -8.17 -12.22 -7.53
CA CYS A 53 -8.17 -10.92 -8.19
C CYS A 53 -9.56 -10.29 -8.16
N LEU A 54 -9.65 -9.02 -7.79
CA LEU A 54 -10.91 -8.29 -7.73
C LEU A 54 -11.54 -7.97 -9.10
N THR A 55 -10.82 -8.23 -10.20
CA THR A 55 -11.29 -7.90 -11.56
C THR A 55 -11.72 -9.13 -12.34
N CYS A 56 -10.90 -10.18 -12.35
CA CYS A 56 -11.18 -11.40 -13.11
C CYS A 56 -11.49 -12.61 -12.25
N GLU A 57 -11.50 -12.46 -10.92
CA GLU A 57 -11.74 -13.54 -9.93
C GLU A 57 -10.73 -14.71 -10.01
N GLY A 58 -9.69 -14.59 -10.84
CA GLY A 58 -8.60 -15.55 -10.95
C GLY A 58 -7.66 -15.50 -9.74
N ARG A 59 -6.81 -16.52 -9.59
CA ARG A 59 -5.82 -16.58 -8.51
C ARG A 59 -4.72 -15.54 -8.74
N ILE A 60 -4.30 -14.87 -7.67
CA ILE A 60 -3.11 -14.03 -7.65
C ILE A 60 -1.90 -14.94 -7.40
N GLY A 61 -0.84 -14.79 -8.18
CA GLY A 61 0.39 -15.58 -8.03
C GLY A 61 1.00 -15.47 -6.64
N LEU A 62 1.48 -16.59 -6.09
CA LEU A 62 2.04 -16.65 -4.73
C LEU A 62 3.21 -15.69 -4.54
N LEU A 63 4.16 -15.67 -5.49
CA LEU A 63 5.32 -14.76 -5.46
C LEU A 63 4.91 -13.28 -5.34
N ARG A 64 3.75 -12.92 -5.91
CA ARG A 64 3.22 -11.56 -5.85
C ARG A 64 2.63 -11.24 -4.48
N LEU A 65 1.90 -12.19 -3.87
CA LEU A 65 1.39 -12.06 -2.50
C LEU A 65 2.52 -12.10 -1.45
N GLU A 66 3.62 -12.82 -1.72
CA GLU A 66 4.81 -12.81 -0.87
C GLU A 66 5.53 -11.45 -0.93
N ALA A 67 5.57 -10.82 -2.11
CA ALA A 67 6.15 -9.49 -2.28
C ALA A 67 5.27 -8.38 -1.68
N ASP A 68 3.95 -8.44 -1.90
CA ASP A 68 2.97 -7.54 -1.29
C ASP A 68 1.68 -8.31 -0.91
N PRO A 69 1.49 -8.65 0.38
CA PRO A 69 0.31 -9.35 0.86
C PRO A 69 -0.99 -8.54 0.69
N ALA A 70 -0.90 -7.23 0.54
CA ALA A 70 -2.08 -6.37 0.36
C ALA A 70 -2.50 -6.26 -1.12
N GLU A 71 -1.84 -6.96 -2.04
CA GLU A 71 -2.21 -6.98 -3.45
C GLU A 71 -3.63 -7.52 -3.66
N ALA A 72 -4.37 -6.88 -4.57
CA ALA A 72 -5.74 -7.23 -4.89
C ALA A 72 -5.95 -7.63 -6.36
N MET A 73 -4.89 -7.60 -7.15
CA MET A 73 -4.94 -7.87 -8.58
C MET A 73 -3.90 -8.89 -9.01
N CYS A 74 -4.25 -9.69 -10.01
CA CYS A 74 -3.28 -10.55 -10.67
C CYS A 74 -2.40 -9.74 -11.63
N GLU A 75 -1.26 -10.31 -11.99
CA GLU A 75 -0.29 -9.76 -12.92
C GLU A 75 -0.92 -9.28 -14.24
N THR A 76 -1.88 -10.03 -14.79
CA THR A 76 -2.54 -9.70 -16.06
C THR A 76 -3.47 -8.48 -15.95
N CYS A 77 -4.23 -8.38 -14.86
CA CYS A 77 -5.16 -7.27 -14.67
C CYS A 77 -4.43 -6.00 -14.20
N ASP A 78 -3.33 -6.15 -13.47
CA ASP A 78 -2.56 -5.01 -12.98
C ASP A 78 -1.80 -4.31 -14.11
N VAL A 79 -1.14 -5.06 -15.02
CA VAL A 79 -0.47 -4.47 -16.21
C VAL A 79 -1.45 -3.76 -17.15
N SER A 80 -2.74 -4.10 -17.08
CA SER A 80 -3.78 -3.46 -17.90
C SER A 80 -4.22 -2.10 -17.33
N LYS A 81 -3.94 -1.81 -16.05
CA LYS A 81 -4.36 -0.55 -15.40
C LYS A 81 -3.45 0.64 -15.71
N ASP A 82 -2.24 0.42 -16.20
CA ASP A 82 -1.38 1.50 -16.72
C ASP A 82 -1.85 2.04 -18.09
N GLY A 83 -2.92 1.47 -18.67
CA GLY A 83 -3.36 1.73 -20.04
C GLY A 83 -4.75 2.37 -20.21
N VAL A 84 -5.35 2.98 -19.18
CA VAL A 84 -6.55 3.82 -19.37
C VAL A 84 -6.39 5.13 -18.60
N ARG A 85 -5.81 6.13 -19.27
CA ARG A 85 -5.81 7.54 -18.89
C ARG A 85 -6.79 8.29 -19.77
#